data_AF-A0A178MTI4-F1
#
_entry.id   AF-A0A178MTI4-F1
#
_cell.length_a   1.000
_cell.length_b   1.000
_cell.length_c   1.000
_cell.angle_alpha   90.00
_cell.angle_beta   90.00
_cell.angle_gamma   90.00
#
_symmetry.space_group_name_H-M   'P 1'
#
loop_
_entity.id
_entity.type
_entity.pdbx_description
1 polymer ?
#
loop_
_entity_poly.entity_id
_entity_poly.type
_entity_poly.pdbx_seq_one_letter_code
_entity_poly.pdbx_strand_id
1 'polypeptide(L)' 'MDPSLIEIIKQAVLSARGQGLTGSEERAAAEAVLMSMIPSLSPSIANLIVEQLYPFVAEMSAAA' A
#
# COMPACT_ATOMS: atom_id res chain seq x y z
N MET A 1 13.83 3.83 -14.04
CA MET A 1 12.87 2.72 -13.86
C MET A 1 11.78 3.27 -12.97
N ASP A 2 10.57 3.45 -13.49
CA ASP A 2 9.43 3.80 -12.67
C ASP A 2 9.16 2.63 -11.70
N PRO A 3 9.12 2.87 -10.39
CA PRO A 3 8.83 1.82 -9.44
C PRO A 3 7.45 1.24 -9.76
N SER A 4 7.35 -0.09 -9.77
CA SER A 4 6.08 -0.74 -10.02
C SER A 4 5.07 -0.35 -8.92
N LEU A 5 3.80 -0.30 -9.27
CA LEU A 5 2.71 0.01 -8.33
C LEU A 5 2.76 -0.87 -7.08
N ILE A 6 3.12 -2.14 -7.27
CA ILE A 6 3.28 -3.14 -6.23
C ILE A 6 4.41 -2.74 -5.27
N GLU A 7 5.54 -2.27 -5.79
CA GLU A 7 6.69 -1.91 -4.96
C GLU A 7 6.42 -0.65 -4.14
N ILE A 8 5.66 0.30 -4.70
CA ILE A 8 5.19 1.50 -3.99
C ILE A 8 4.30 1.11 -2.81
N ILE A 9 3.29 0.28 -3.06
CA ILE A 9 2.34 -0.18 -2.03
C ILE A 9 3.07 -0.99 -0.96
N LYS A 10 4.00 -1.86 -1.37
CA LYS A 10 4.85 -2.63 -0.46
C LYS A 10 5.68 -1.73 0.46
N GLN A 11 6.34 -0.70 -0.07
CA GLN A 11 7.13 0.23 0.75
C GLN A 11 6.26 1.04 1.72
N ALA A 12 5.06 1.43 1.29
CA ALA A 12 4.10 2.14 2.15
C ALA A 12 3.62 1.25 3.31
N VAL A 13 3.24 0.00 3.02
CA VAL A 13 2.81 -0.98 4.03
C VAL A 13 3.95 -1.32 5.00
N LEU A 14 5.16 -1.59 4.50
CA LEU A 14 6.33 -1.87 5.35
C LEU A 14 6.71 -0.67 6.23
N SER A 15 6.64 0.55 5.68
CA SER A 15 6.92 1.77 6.46
C SER A 15 5.85 2.02 7.52
N ALA A 16 4.58 1.72 7.23
CA ALA A 16 3.49 1.80 8.19
C ALA A 16 3.66 0.76 9.31
N ARG A 17 3.99 -0.48 8.95
CA ARG A 17 4.27 -1.57 9.89
C ARG A 17 5.45 -1.26 10.81
N GLY A 18 6.53 -0.71 10.26
CA GLY A 18 7.71 -0.29 11.03
C GLY A 18 7.39 0.78 12.09
N GLN A 19 6.27 1.50 11.94
CA GLN A 19 5.77 2.47 12.91
C GLN A 19 4.77 1.86 13.92
N GLY A 20 4.51 0.55 13.86
CA GLY A 20 3.58 -0.14 14.74
C GLY A 20 2.11 0.03 14.37
N LEU A 21 1.81 0.43 13.13
CA LEU A 21 0.44 0.60 12.65
C LEU A 21 -0.25 -0.76 12.42
N THR A 22 -1.55 -0.79 12.64
CA THR A 22 -2.41 -1.96 12.42
C THR A 22 -2.68 -2.20 10.94
N GLY A 23 -3.12 -3.41 10.56
CA GLY A 23 -3.36 -3.74 9.15
C GLY A 23 -4.37 -2.84 8.43
N SER A 24 -5.33 -2.23 9.13
CA SER A 24 -6.21 -1.20 8.56
C SER A 24 -5.50 0.13 8.33
N GLU A 25 -4.59 0.51 9.22
CA GLU A 25 -3.79 1.74 9.10
C GLU A 25 -2.70 1.58 8.04
N GLU A 26 -2.14 0.38 7.87
CA GLU A 26 -1.23 0.04 6.77
C GLU A 26 -1.90 0.24 5.40
N ARG A 27 -3.16 -0.18 5.25
CA ARG A 27 -3.94 0.02 4.01
C ARG A 27 -4.24 1.49 3.76
N ALA A 28 -4.65 2.22 4.79
CA ALA A 28 -4.87 3.67 4.68
C ALA A 28 -3.59 4.43 4.28
N ALA A 29 -2.44 4.02 4.80
CA ALA A 29 -1.14 4.59 4.42
C ALA A 29 -0.80 4.28 2.95
N ALA A 30 -1.03 3.04 2.50
CA ALA A 30 -0.83 2.67 1.11
C ALA A 30 -1.75 3.44 0.14
N GLU A 31 -3.01 3.64 0.52
CA GLU A 31 -3.97 4.43 -0.26
C GLU A 31 -3.53 5.89 -0.38
N ALA A 32 -3.10 6.51 0.72
CA ALA A 32 -2.61 7.88 0.74
C ALA A 32 -1.37 8.07 -0.14
N VAL A 33 -0.43 7.12 -0.11
CA VAL A 33 0.76 7.13 -0.97
C VAL A 33 0.37 6.98 -2.44
N LEU A 34 -0.55 6.07 -2.75
CA LEU A 34 -1.02 5.82 -4.11
C LEU A 34 -1.71 7.05 -4.72
N MET A 35 -2.58 7.72 -3.95
CA MET A 35 -3.25 8.95 -4.36
C MET A 35 -2.29 10.14 -4.49
N SER A 36 -1.25 10.21 -3.66
CA SER A 36 -0.20 11.22 -3.77
C SER A 36 0.61 11.08 -5.06
N MET A 37 0.90 9.83 -5.46
CA MET A 37 1.62 9.53 -6.71
C MET A 37 0.76 9.66 -7.96
N ILE A 38 -0.55 9.39 -7.85
CA ILE A 38 -1.49 9.48 -8.97
C ILE A 38 -2.65 10.39 -8.55
N PRO A 39 -2.51 11.73 -8.66
CA PRO A 39 -3.50 12.69 -8.19
C PRO A 39 -4.85 12.61 -8.92
N SER A 40 -4.86 12.02 -10.12
CA SER A 40 -6.07 11.77 -10.91
C SER A 40 -6.81 10.50 -10.48
N LEU A 41 -6.24 9.69 -9.59
CA LEU A 41 -6.84 8.45 -9.12
C LEU A 41 -7.97 8.75 -8.15
N SER A 42 -9.16 8.24 -8.45
CA SER A 42 -10.28 8.37 -7.52
C SER A 42 -10.00 7.57 -6.22
N PRO A 43 -10.44 8.05 -5.05
CA PRO A 43 -10.28 7.33 -3.79
C PRO A 43 -10.83 5.90 -3.84
N SER A 44 -11.98 5.70 -4.48
CA SER A 44 -12.60 4.37 -4.62
C SER A 44 -11.74 3.39 -5.42
N ILE A 45 -11.02 3.86 -6.44
CA ILE A 45 -10.09 3.03 -7.22
C ILE A 45 -8.80 2.79 -6.42
N ALA A 46 -8.31 3.80 -5.69
CA ALA A 46 -7.13 3.65 -4.83
C ALA A 46 -7.34 2.57 -3.77
N ASN A 47 -8.48 2.61 -3.08
CA ASN A 47 -8.90 1.59 -2.11
C ASN A 47 -8.99 0.19 -2.76
N LEU A 48 -9.64 0.07 -3.93
CA LEU A 48 -9.74 -1.22 -4.65
C LEU A 48 -8.35 -1.82 -4.95
N ILE A 49 -7.42 -0.99 -5.43
CA ILE A 49 -6.06 -1.41 -5.74
C ILE A 49 -5.34 -1.89 -4.47
N VAL A 50 -5.45 -1.14 -3.38
CA VAL A 50 -4.81 -1.49 -2.11
C VAL A 50 -5.39 -2.77 -1.53
N GLU A 51 -6.71 -2.95 -1.50
CA GLU A 51 -7.35 -4.16 -1.00
C GLU A 51 -6.99 -5.40 -1.84
N GLN A 52 -6.82 -5.26 -3.16
CA GLN A 52 -6.36 -6.35 -4.03
C GLN A 52 -4.89 -6.72 -3.78
N LEU A 53 -4.03 -5.73 -3.49
CA LEU A 53 -2.59 -5.93 -3.41
C LEU A 53 -2.08 -6.18 -1.98
N TYR A 54 -2.83 -5.74 -0.96
CA TYR A 54 -2.46 -5.87 0.44
C TYR A 54 -2.24 -7.32 0.89
N PRO A 55 -3.08 -8.31 0.52
CA PRO A 55 -2.84 -9.71 0.89
C PRO A 55 -1.48 -10.23 0.39
N PHE A 56 -1.11 -9.91 -0.86
CA PHE A 56 0.17 -10.31 -1.44
C PHE A 56 1.35 -9.68 -0.68
N VAL A 57 1.23 -8.41 -0.30
CA VAL A 57 2.27 -7.70 0.47
C VAL A 57 2.34 -8.22 1.90
N ALA A 58 1.21 -8.48 2.53
CA ALA A 58 1.11 -8.97 3.90
C ALA A 58 1.71 -10.38 4.02
N GLU A 59 1.42 -11.29 3.09
CA GLU A 59 2.00 -12.63 3.04
C GLU A 59 3.51 -12.58 2.77
N MET A 60 3.94 -11.77 1.81
CA MET A 60 5.36 -11.65 1.45
C MET A 60 6.21 -11.05 2.59
N SER A 61 5.61 -10.21 3.42
CA SER A 61 6.26 -9.65 4.62
C SER A 61 6.19 -10.56 5.83
N ALA A 62 5.31 -11.58 5.85
CA ALA A 62 5.27 -12.60 6.92
C ALA A 62 6.30 -13.72 6.71
N ALA A 63 6.81 -13.86 5.47
CA ALA A 63 7.83 -14.83 5.10
C ALA A 63 9.28 -14.32 5.27
N ALA A 64 9.47 -13.09 5.74
CA ALA A 64 10.77 -12.42 5.90
C ALA A 64 11.22 -12.34 7.36
#